data_AF-A0A966ZCP5-F1
#
_entry.id   AF-A0A966ZCP5-F1
#
_cell.length_a   1.000
_cell.length_b   1.000
_cell.length_c   1.000
_cell.angle_alpha   90.00
_cell.angle_beta   90.00
_cell.angle_gamma   90.00
#
_symmetry.space_group_name_H-M   'P 1'
#
loop_
_entity.id
_entity.type
_entity.pdbx_description
1 polymer ?
#
loop_
_entity_poly.entity_id
_entity_poly.type
_entity_poly.pdbx_seq_one_letter_code
_entity_poly.pdbx_strand_id
1 'polypeptide(L)' 'MKSGYLSEFFTGVAIKALTAVEADPARSHQHEFNGNQELIRVFGRATEKHSYPARFIY' A
#
# COMPACT_ATOMS: atom_id res chain seq x y z
N MET A 1 18.58 -4.80 -14.38
CA MET A 1 17.90 -6.06 -13.98
C MET A 1 17.29 -6.69 -15.23
N LYS A 2 17.42 -8.01 -15.42
CA LYS A 2 16.80 -8.71 -16.57
C LYS A 2 15.30 -8.87 -16.33
N SER A 3 14.49 -8.65 -17.36
CA SER A 3 13.04 -8.90 -17.33
C SER A 3 12.75 -10.37 -16.99
N GLY A 4 11.79 -10.64 -16.10
CA GLY A 4 11.30 -11.98 -15.78
C GLY A 4 11.82 -12.66 -14.50
N TYR A 5 12.86 -12.13 -13.83
CA TYR A 5 13.41 -12.75 -12.62
C TYR A 5 12.68 -12.42 -11.32
N LEU A 6 11.89 -11.34 -11.26
CA LEU A 6 11.17 -11.01 -10.02
C LEU A 6 9.87 -11.78 -9.86
N SER A 7 9.24 -12.20 -10.97
CA SER A 7 7.92 -12.83 -10.94
C SER A 7 7.89 -14.20 -10.25
N GLU A 8 9.04 -14.86 -10.09
CA GLU A 8 9.12 -16.12 -9.33
C GLU A 8 9.00 -15.92 -7.81
N PHE A 9 9.21 -14.71 -7.31
CA PHE A 9 9.22 -14.40 -5.87
C PHE A 9 7.92 -13.80 -5.35
N PHE A 10 7.01 -13.36 -6.23
CA PHE A 10 5.79 -12.65 -5.84
C PHE A 10 4.57 -13.24 -6.51
N THR A 11 3.50 -13.43 -5.73
CA THR A 11 2.18 -13.86 -6.24
C THR A 11 1.33 -12.71 -6.74
N GLY A 12 1.71 -11.46 -6.41
CA GLY A 12 1.01 -10.25 -6.82
C GLY A 12 1.87 -9.01 -6.60
N VAL A 13 1.62 -7.97 -7.40
CA VAL A 13 2.31 -6.68 -7.33
C VAL A 13 1.27 -5.58 -7.41
N ALA A 14 1.36 -4.60 -6.53
CA ALA A 14 0.59 -3.36 -6.58
C ALA A 14 1.56 -2.17 -6.66
N ILE A 15 1.28 -1.25 -7.57
CA ILE A 15 2.03 0.00 -7.73
C ILE A 15 1.06 1.15 -7.51
N LYS A 16 1.44 2.11 -6.67
CA LYS A 16 0.66 3.30 -6.40
C LYS A 16 1.55 4.53 -6.51
N ALA A 17 1.15 5.48 -7.35
CA ALA A 17 1.72 6.81 -7.35
C ALA A 17 1.12 7.59 -6.17
N LEU A 18 1.98 8.14 -5.31
CA LEU A 18 1.56 8.96 -4.19
C LEU A 18 1.27 10.38 -4.66
N THR A 19 0.17 10.95 -4.18
CA THR A 19 -0.22 12.34 -4.42
C THR A 19 0.33 13.25 -3.31
N ALA A 20 0.28 14.57 -3.51
CA ALA A 20 0.76 15.53 -2.52
C ALA A 20 0.06 15.39 -1.14
N VAL A 21 -1.22 15.03 -1.12
CA VAL A 21 -1.98 14.81 0.12
C VAL A 21 -1.49 13.59 0.92
N GLU A 22 -0.78 12.66 0.27
CA GLU A 22 -0.24 11.43 0.87
C GLU A 22 1.25 11.53 1.18
N ALA A 23 1.98 12.43 0.51
CA ALA A 23 3.44 12.55 0.60
C ALA A 23 3.92 13.80 1.35
N ASP A 24 3.09 14.85 1.45
CA ASP A 24 3.45 16.13 2.08
C ASP A 24 2.63 16.38 3.35
N PRO A 25 3.25 16.34 4.55
CA PRO A 25 2.55 16.61 5.81
C PRO A 25 1.88 17.98 5.87
N ALA A 26 2.41 19.00 5.19
CA ALA A 26 1.83 20.35 5.19
C ALA A 26 0.55 20.44 4.35
N ARG A 27 0.32 19.47 3.47
CA ARG A 27 -0.83 19.40 2.55
C ARG A 27 -1.75 18.22 2.83
N SER A 28 -1.37 17.35 3.76
CA SER A 28 -2.12 16.15 4.09
C SER A 28 -3.37 16.48 4.90
N HIS A 29 -4.52 15.97 4.47
CA HIS A 29 -5.78 16.05 5.23
C HIS A 29 -6.00 14.85 6.18
N GLN A 30 -4.95 14.06 6.46
CA GLN A 30 -4.87 12.94 7.43
C GLN A 30 -5.97 11.85 7.40
N HIS A 31 -6.92 11.92 6.47
CA HIS A 31 -8.01 10.93 6.33
C HIS A 31 -8.20 10.45 4.87
N GLU A 32 -7.43 10.99 3.93
CA GLU A 32 -7.51 10.64 2.51
C GLU A 32 -6.53 9.51 2.16
N PHE A 33 -6.98 8.26 2.33
CA PHE A 33 -6.27 7.09 1.78
C PHE A 33 -6.79 6.78 0.37
N ASN A 34 -6.27 7.51 -0.62
CA ASN A 34 -6.63 7.27 -2.02
C ASN A 34 -5.91 6.02 -2.57
N GLY A 35 -6.44 5.44 -3.65
CA GLY A 35 -5.70 4.43 -4.45
C GLY A 35 -5.42 3.08 -3.77
N ASN A 36 -6.22 2.64 -2.81
CA ASN A 36 -6.04 1.34 -2.14
C ASN A 36 -6.60 0.13 -2.91
N GLN A 37 -7.23 0.35 -4.07
CA GLN A 37 -7.90 -0.72 -4.83
C GLN A 37 -6.94 -1.80 -5.32
N GLU A 38 -5.74 -1.43 -5.78
CA GLU A 38 -4.72 -2.42 -6.16
C GLU A 38 -4.26 -3.25 -4.96
N LEU A 39 -4.16 -2.63 -3.78
CA LEU A 39 -3.80 -3.34 -2.56
C LEU A 39 -4.92 -4.31 -2.15
N ILE A 40 -6.19 -3.90 -2.27
CA ILE A 40 -7.35 -4.78 -2.03
C ILE A 40 -7.35 -5.94 -3.04
N ARG A 41 -6.97 -5.71 -4.30
CA ARG A 41 -6.82 -6.80 -5.30
C ARG A 41 -5.75 -7.81 -4.90
N VAL A 42 -4.62 -7.35 -4.36
CA VAL A 42 -3.51 -8.22 -3.95
C VAL A 42 -3.81 -8.95 -2.63
N PHE A 43 -4.33 -8.27 -1.62
CA PHE A 43 -4.54 -8.84 -0.28
C PHE A 43 -5.93 -9.45 -0.08
N GLY A 44 -6.87 -9.17 -0.97
CA GLY A 44 -8.28 -9.44 -0.77
C GLY A 44 -8.98 -8.34 0.02
N ARG A 45 -10.32 -8.33 -0.05
CA ARG A 45 -11.14 -7.40 0.71
C ARG A 45 -11.27 -7.89 2.15
N ALA A 46 -10.85 -7.07 3.10
CA ALA A 46 -11.08 -7.35 4.52
C ALA A 46 -12.58 -7.48 4.81
N THR A 47 -12.97 -8.57 5.48
CA THR A 47 -14.34 -8.81 5.93
C THR A 47 -14.56 -8.32 7.37
N GLU A 48 -13.47 -8.13 8.11
CA GLU A 48 -13.48 -7.67 9.49
C GLU A 48 -12.29 -6.75 9.78
N LYS A 49 -12.29 -6.13 10.96
CA LYS A 49 -11.18 -5.28 11.39
C LYS A 49 -10.02 -6.16 11.86
N HIS A 50 -8.88 -6.06 11.19
CA HIS A 50 -7.65 -6.74 11.59
C HIS A 50 -6.80 -5.83 12.49
N SER A 51 -6.29 -6.37 13.60
CA SER A 51 -5.31 -5.70 14.47
C SER A 51 -3.96 -6.40 14.31
N TYR A 52 -2.92 -5.63 14.01
CA TYR A 52 -1.56 -6.14 13.86
C TYR A 52 -0.65 -5.52 14.91
N PRO A 53 0.25 -6.30 15.54
CA PRO A 53 1.27 -5.73 16.40
C PRO A 53 2.19 -4.83 15.57
N ALA A 54 2.26 -3.55 15.93
CA ALA A 54 3.10 -2.55 15.26
C ALA A 54 4.12 -1.99 16.25
N ARG A 55 5.37 -1.85 15.79
CA ARG A 55 6.43 -1.14 16.53
C ARG A 55 6.73 0.16 15.80
N PHE A 56 6.39 1.28 16.44
CA PHE A 56 6.76 2.60 15.94
C PHE A 56 8.23 2.85 16.24
N ILE A 57 8.98 3.25 15.23
CA ILE A 57 10.38 3.66 15.35
C ILE A 57 10.38 5.18 15.25
N TYR A 58 11.04 5.84 16.21
CA TYR A 58 11.16 7.30 16.29
C TYR A 58 12.56 7.72 15.85
#